data_AF-A0A1Z3HFU6-F1
#
_entry.id   AF-A0A1Z3HFU6-F1
#
_cell.length_a   1.000
_cell.length_b   1.000
_cell.length_c   1.000
_cell.angle_alpha   90.00
_cell.angle_beta   90.00
_cell.angle_gamma   90.00
#
_symmetry.space_group_name_H-M   'P 1'
#
loop_
_entity.id
_entity.type
_entity.pdbx_description
1 polymer ?
#
loop_
_entity_poly.entity_id
_entity_poly.type
_entity_poly.pdbx_seq_one_letter_code
_entity_poly.pdbx_strand_id
1 'polypeptide(L)'
;MGQLRAIEALQPLLKLLVEYEYDDYFCEEIPEVLALMGPEVLPDLMPYLAREGLSEWSKIPIAEGIKLIGNQYPDAQATCVEILWQQLKAYRDNADGLNGWLVDGLVKFQVVEAADLIAAVYAEGNIDEMCAGTWPRVQVDLGLKAESDFEPDDFVPESIRELRAALPQLEAFSEWLNDLSNQGKVSAVKSGLPLDLDALASETPAKFGQGSLKAPKPSSPTQVQGFGSGGTQAASPSKKFSKKSSKKKKKKKK
;
A
#
# COMPACT_ATOMS: atom_id res chain seq x y z
N MET A 1 18.22 3.35 14.15
CA MET A 1 18.34 4.82 14.01
C MET A 1 17.34 5.55 14.91
N GLY A 2 16.09 5.09 15.01
CA GLY A 2 15.08 5.66 15.92
C GLY A 2 15.51 5.75 17.39
N GLN A 3 16.08 4.70 17.97
CA GLN A 3 16.55 4.70 19.37
C GLN A 3 17.64 5.76 19.68
N LEU A 4 18.33 6.24 18.65
CA LEU A 4 19.35 7.29 18.79
C LEU A 4 18.79 8.70 18.57
N ARG A 5 17.50 8.82 18.24
CA ARG A 5 16.85 10.08 17.81
C ARG A 5 17.66 10.82 16.75
N ALA A 6 18.22 10.06 15.81
CA ALA A 6 19.00 10.63 14.71
C ALA A 6 18.05 11.28 13.70
N ILE A 7 17.60 12.49 14.00
CA ILE A 7 16.69 13.28 13.14
C ILE A 7 17.33 13.50 11.76
N GLU A 8 18.66 13.59 11.69
CA GLU A 8 19.41 13.71 10.43
C GLU A 8 19.22 12.50 9.49
N ALA A 9 18.79 11.36 10.03
CA ALA A 9 18.50 10.16 9.25
C ALA A 9 17.06 10.12 8.69
N LEU A 10 16.20 11.08 9.03
CA LEU A 10 14.80 11.09 8.58
C LEU A 10 14.70 11.16 7.06
N GLN A 11 15.38 12.10 6.42
CA GLN A 11 15.28 12.28 4.97
C GLN A 11 15.77 11.05 4.17
N PRO A 12 16.93 10.44 4.50
CA PRO A 12 17.32 9.14 3.92
C PRO A 12 16.29 8.04 4.17
N LEU A 13 15.69 7.98 5.35
CA LEU A 13 14.70 6.97 5.70
C LEU A 13 13.42 7.11 4.86
N LEU A 14 12.89 8.33 4.76
CA LEU A 14 11.71 8.61 3.94
C LEU A 14 11.96 8.33 2.46
N LYS A 15 13.19 8.55 1.98
CA LYS A 15 13.56 8.16 0.61
C LYS A 15 13.53 6.64 0.41
N LEU A 16 14.05 5.87 1.37
CA LEU A 16 14.01 4.41 1.33
C LEU A 16 12.58 3.90 1.39
N LEU A 17 11.69 4.54 2.16
CA LEU A 17 10.26 4.20 2.19
C LEU A 17 9.62 4.27 0.81
N VAL A 18 9.94 5.30 0.03
CA VAL A 18 9.44 5.40 -1.36
C VAL A 18 10.06 4.33 -2.27
N GLU A 19 11.32 3.97 -2.06
CA GLU A 19 12.01 2.97 -2.89
C GLU A 19 11.55 1.54 -2.61
N TYR A 20 11.15 1.26 -1.37
CA TYR A 20 10.77 -0.07 -0.87
C TYR A 20 9.32 -0.11 -0.38
N GLU A 21 8.41 0.63 -1.02
CA GLU A 21 7.01 0.78 -0.57
C GLU A 21 6.18 -0.52 -0.60
N TYR A 22 6.67 -1.57 -1.26
CA TYR A 22 6.05 -2.90 -1.29
C TYR A 22 6.81 -3.95 -0.45
N ASP A 23 7.81 -3.52 0.33
CA ASP A 23 8.47 -4.40 1.30
C ASP A 23 7.70 -4.31 2.62
N ASP A 24 6.83 -5.29 2.86
CA ASP A 24 5.96 -5.36 4.04
C ASP A 24 6.77 -5.26 5.35
N TYR A 25 7.92 -5.95 5.41
CA TYR A 25 8.78 -5.92 6.60
C TYR A 25 9.32 -4.51 6.85
N PHE A 26 9.70 -3.80 5.78
CA PHE A 26 10.15 -2.43 5.90
C PHE A 26 9.00 -1.49 6.34
N CYS A 27 7.82 -1.64 5.74
CA CYS A 27 6.68 -0.77 6.02
C CYS A 27 6.13 -0.93 7.44
N GLU A 28 6.22 -2.13 8.03
CA GLU A 28 5.81 -2.41 9.42
C GLU A 28 6.74 -1.78 10.46
N GLU A 29 8.05 -1.67 10.17
CA GLU A 29 9.05 -1.16 11.12
C GLU A 29 9.14 0.38 11.13
N ILE A 30 8.82 1.02 10.00
CA ILE A 30 8.95 2.47 9.82
C ILE A 30 8.15 3.29 10.85
N PRO A 31 6.88 2.98 11.13
CA PRO A 31 6.11 3.70 12.13
C PRO A 31 6.78 3.73 13.51
N GLU A 32 7.32 2.60 13.96
CA GLU A 32 8.02 2.52 15.25
C GLU A 32 9.32 3.34 15.23
N VAL A 33 10.06 3.31 14.12
CA VAL A 33 11.28 4.10 13.96
C VAL A 33 10.96 5.59 14.04
N LEU A 34 9.90 6.06 13.38
CA LEU A 34 9.45 7.45 13.44
C LEU A 34 9.02 7.84 14.86
N ALA A 35 8.27 6.98 15.55
CA ALA A 35 7.88 7.20 16.94
C ALA A 35 9.08 7.30 17.88
N LEU A 36 10.09 6.44 17.71
CA LEU A 36 11.32 6.51 18.49
C LEU A 36 12.13 7.79 18.22
N MET A 37 12.05 8.36 17.01
CA MET A 37 12.68 9.66 16.70
C MET A 37 12.03 10.81 17.48
N GLY A 38 10.71 10.75 17.70
CA GLY A 38 9.97 11.71 18.51
C GLY A 38 9.26 12.81 17.73
N PRO A 39 8.53 13.72 18.41
CA PRO A 39 7.67 14.72 17.78
C PRO A 39 8.41 15.75 16.91
N GLU A 40 9.73 15.86 17.05
CA GLU A 40 10.56 16.76 16.27
C GLU A 40 10.53 16.46 14.76
N VAL A 41 10.13 15.24 14.36
CA VAL A 41 10.03 14.85 12.94
C VAL A 41 8.70 15.26 12.29
N LEU A 42 7.67 15.60 13.08
CA LEU A 42 6.32 15.88 12.56
C LEU A 42 6.29 16.94 11.44
N PRO A 43 7.01 18.09 11.54
CA PRO A 43 7.02 19.09 10.48
C PRO A 43 7.53 18.57 9.13
N ASP A 44 8.43 17.59 9.15
CA ASP A 44 9.01 16.97 7.96
C ASP A 44 8.16 15.83 7.40
N LEU A 45 7.27 15.23 8.21
CA LEU A 45 6.34 14.19 7.77
C LEU A 45 5.14 14.75 7.02
N MET A 46 4.65 15.94 7.41
CA MET A 46 3.45 16.55 6.80
C MET A 46 3.57 16.72 5.27
N PRO A 47 4.68 17.25 4.70
CA PRO A 47 4.81 17.40 3.26
C PRO A 47 4.83 16.07 2.51
N TYR A 48 5.31 14.99 3.13
CA TYR A 48 5.29 13.65 2.52
C TYR A 48 3.87 13.08 2.48
N LEU A 49 3.11 13.26 3.55
CA LEU A 49 1.72 12.82 3.61
C LEU A 49 0.84 13.53 2.55
N ALA A 50 1.04 14.84 2.39
CA ALA A 50 0.34 15.67 1.42
C ALA A 50 0.91 15.58 -0.02
N ARG A 51 1.99 14.82 -0.25
CA ARG A 51 2.66 14.78 -1.55
C ARG A 51 1.79 14.13 -2.63
N GLU A 52 1.48 14.88 -3.69
CA GLU A 52 0.82 14.33 -4.88
C GLU A 52 1.71 13.30 -5.58
N GLY A 53 1.07 12.25 -6.12
CA GLY A 53 1.74 11.18 -6.85
C GLY A 53 2.57 10.21 -6.00
N LEU A 54 2.63 10.42 -4.68
CA LEU A 54 3.19 9.42 -3.76
C LEU A 54 2.12 8.37 -3.45
N SER A 55 2.51 7.09 -3.56
CA SER A 55 1.65 5.94 -3.30
C SER A 55 1.07 5.95 -1.89
N GLU A 56 -0.12 5.36 -1.71
CA GLU A 56 -0.69 5.16 -0.38
C GLU A 56 0.20 4.24 0.48
N TRP A 57 0.88 3.26 -0.13
CA TRP A 57 1.78 2.34 0.57
C TRP A 57 2.98 3.04 1.21
N SER A 58 3.42 4.17 0.62
CA SER A 58 4.42 5.04 1.23
C SER A 58 3.84 5.97 2.30
N LYS A 59 2.58 6.38 2.17
CA LYS A 59 1.92 7.35 3.06
C LYS A 59 1.36 6.72 4.32
N ILE A 60 0.86 5.49 4.24
CA ILE A 60 0.25 4.75 5.36
C ILE A 60 1.24 4.59 6.52
N PRO A 61 2.49 4.12 6.32
CA PRO A 61 3.47 4.02 7.40
C PRO A 61 3.82 5.38 8.04
N ILE A 62 3.72 6.47 7.27
CA ILE A 62 3.92 7.82 7.80
C ILE A 62 2.74 8.23 8.69
N ALA A 63 1.49 8.01 8.24
CA ALA A 63 0.30 8.25 9.03
C ALA A 63 0.30 7.44 10.32
N GLU A 64 0.70 6.16 10.24
CA GLU A 64 0.85 5.29 11.40
C GLU A 64 1.94 5.77 12.36
N GLY A 65 3.08 6.22 11.82
CA GLY A 65 4.14 6.83 12.61
C GLY A 65 3.67 8.07 13.39
N ILE A 66 2.89 8.95 12.75
CA ILE A 66 2.29 10.13 13.39
C ILE A 66 1.36 9.71 14.53
N LYS A 67 0.53 8.68 14.31
CA LYS A 67 -0.34 8.12 15.35
C LYS A 67 0.47 7.56 16.53
N LEU A 68 1.52 6.79 16.26
CA LEU A 68 2.39 6.25 17.32
C LEU A 68 3.13 7.36 18.09
N ILE A 69 3.56 8.43 17.42
CA ILE A 69 4.12 9.62 18.09
C ILE A 69 3.08 10.22 19.05
N GLY A 70 1.85 10.48 18.60
CA GLY A 70 0.81 11.05 19.47
C GLY A 70 0.45 10.16 20.67
N ASN A 71 0.57 8.84 20.53
CA ASN A 71 0.38 7.90 21.63
C ASN A 71 1.55 7.88 22.64
N GLN A 72 2.79 7.98 22.15
CA GLN A 72 3.99 7.93 23.00
C GLN A 72 4.31 9.28 23.65
N TYR A 73 3.92 10.39 23.04
CA TYR A 73 4.23 11.75 23.47
C TYR A 73 2.93 12.55 23.65
N PRO A 74 2.33 12.54 24.86
CA PRO A 74 1.05 13.21 25.12
C PRO A 74 1.05 14.70 24.75
N ASP A 75 2.17 15.40 24.97
CA ASP A 75 2.32 16.82 24.62
C ASP A 75 2.23 17.08 23.10
N ALA A 76 2.48 16.06 22.27
CA ALA A 76 2.41 16.14 20.82
C ALA A 76 1.09 15.59 20.25
N GLN A 77 0.22 15.00 21.08
CA GLN A 77 -1.03 14.36 20.63
C GLN A 77 -1.90 15.33 19.84
N ALA A 78 -2.12 16.55 20.35
CA ALA A 78 -2.93 17.56 19.67
C ALA A 78 -2.38 17.91 18.27
N THR A 79 -1.06 17.99 18.14
CA THR A 79 -0.40 18.23 16.85
C THR A 79 -0.60 17.04 15.90
N CYS A 80 -0.51 15.81 16.39
CA CYS A 80 -0.73 14.61 15.59
C CYS A 80 -2.18 14.54 15.10
N VAL A 81 -3.15 14.81 15.98
CA VAL A 81 -4.57 14.91 15.63
C VAL A 81 -4.80 15.94 14.54
N GLU A 82 -4.23 17.13 14.67
CA GLU A 82 -4.38 18.20 13.67
C GLU A 82 -3.81 17.77 12.32
N ILE A 83 -2.65 17.11 12.28
CA ILE A 83 -2.05 16.62 11.03
C ILE A 83 -2.96 15.59 10.34
N LEU A 84 -3.46 14.60 11.09
CA LEU A 84 -4.33 13.56 10.55
C LEU A 84 -5.66 14.16 10.06
N TRP A 85 -6.25 15.06 10.85
CA TRP A 85 -7.50 15.75 10.48
C TRP A 85 -7.32 16.59 9.22
N GLN A 86 -6.26 17.40 9.14
CA GLN A 86 -6.01 18.22 7.95
C GLN A 86 -5.79 17.37 6.69
N GLN A 87 -5.09 16.23 6.80
CA GLN A 87 -4.96 15.32 5.67
C GLN A 87 -6.31 14.69 5.27
N LEU A 88 -7.14 14.32 6.24
CA LEU A 88 -8.45 13.73 5.97
C LEU A 88 -9.41 14.72 5.28
N LYS A 89 -9.25 16.04 5.47
CA LYS A 89 -10.04 17.03 4.72
C LYS A 89 -9.83 16.94 3.21
N ALA A 90 -8.72 16.36 2.76
CA ALA A 90 -8.42 16.07 1.36
C ALA A 90 -8.82 14.63 0.95
N TYR A 91 -9.80 14.01 1.61
CA TYR A 91 -10.16 12.60 1.39
C TYR A 91 -10.46 12.25 -0.08
N ARG A 92 -10.98 13.18 -0.87
CA ARG A 92 -11.28 12.96 -2.29
C ARG A 92 -10.02 12.80 -3.16
N ASP A 93 -8.89 13.33 -2.70
CA ASP A 93 -7.60 13.27 -3.38
C ASP A 93 -6.68 12.18 -2.78
N ASN A 94 -7.07 11.63 -1.64
CA ASN A 94 -6.39 10.51 -0.99
C ASN A 94 -6.89 9.18 -1.57
N ALA A 95 -6.05 8.15 -1.48
CA ALA A 95 -6.52 6.79 -1.69
C ALA A 95 -7.40 6.33 -0.51
N ASP A 96 -8.36 5.45 -0.79
CA ASP A 96 -9.34 4.96 0.18
C ASP A 96 -8.68 4.24 1.37
N GLY A 97 -7.59 3.50 1.13
CA GLY A 97 -6.79 2.87 2.18
C GLY A 97 -6.15 3.91 3.10
N LEU A 98 -5.51 4.93 2.54
CA LEU A 98 -4.95 6.05 3.33
C LEU A 98 -6.03 6.73 4.18
N ASN A 99 -7.20 7.02 3.61
CA ASN A 99 -8.32 7.59 4.36
C ASN A 99 -8.72 6.69 5.53
N GLY A 100 -8.72 5.37 5.34
CA GLY A 100 -8.99 4.41 6.41
C GLY A 100 -8.00 4.53 7.58
N TRP A 101 -6.70 4.62 7.29
CA TRP A 101 -5.68 4.80 8.31
C TRP A 101 -5.74 6.14 9.04
N LEU A 102 -6.10 7.23 8.33
CA LEU A 102 -6.33 8.53 8.94
C LEU A 102 -7.51 8.50 9.91
N VAL A 103 -8.61 7.83 9.52
CA VAL A 103 -9.78 7.64 10.38
C VAL A 103 -9.46 6.80 11.60
N ASP A 104 -8.77 5.65 11.46
CA ASP A 104 -8.32 4.83 12.62
C ASP A 104 -7.53 5.66 13.63
N GLY A 105 -6.64 6.54 13.14
CA GLY A 105 -5.88 7.46 13.99
C GLY A 105 -6.77 8.42 14.78
N LEU A 106 -7.71 9.10 14.12
CA LEU A 106 -8.64 10.05 14.76
C LEU A 106 -9.57 9.35 15.76
N VAL A 107 -10.03 8.14 15.43
CA VAL A 107 -10.87 7.32 16.32
C VAL A 107 -10.08 6.88 17.56
N LYS A 108 -8.84 6.41 17.40
CA LYS A 108 -7.97 6.04 18.52
C LYS A 108 -7.67 7.22 19.45
N PHE A 109 -7.56 8.43 18.90
CA PHE A 109 -7.43 9.66 19.69
C PHE A 109 -8.77 10.20 20.23
N GLN A 110 -9.89 9.53 19.98
CA GLN A 110 -11.22 9.92 20.44
C GLN A 110 -11.61 11.35 20.00
N VAL A 111 -11.31 11.69 18.75
CA VAL A 111 -11.59 13.02 18.18
C VAL A 111 -13.04 13.08 17.73
N VAL A 112 -13.95 13.27 18.68
CA VAL A 112 -15.41 13.29 18.45
C VAL A 112 -15.81 14.42 17.49
N GLU A 113 -15.09 15.53 17.50
CA GLU A 113 -15.33 16.68 16.62
C GLU A 113 -15.07 16.39 15.14
N ALA A 114 -14.35 15.30 14.82
CA ALA A 114 -14.15 14.87 13.44
C ALA A 114 -15.33 14.06 12.88
N ALA A 115 -16.34 13.72 13.69
CA ALA A 115 -17.43 12.83 13.31
C ALA A 115 -18.14 13.24 12.01
N ASP A 116 -18.46 14.53 11.84
CA ASP A 116 -19.14 15.03 10.63
C ASP A 116 -18.27 14.88 9.38
N LEU A 117 -16.96 15.11 9.50
CA LEU A 117 -16.03 14.90 8.40
C LEU A 117 -15.93 13.42 8.07
N ILE A 118 -15.76 12.56 9.07
CA ILE A 118 -15.65 11.10 8.86
C ILE A 118 -16.93 10.57 8.22
N ALA A 119 -18.11 10.99 8.69
CA ALA A 119 -19.39 10.63 8.09
C ALA A 119 -19.47 11.01 6.60
N ALA A 120 -18.94 12.17 6.21
CA ALA A 120 -18.89 12.58 4.81
C ALA A 120 -17.96 11.69 3.97
N VAL A 121 -16.82 11.24 4.52
CA VAL A 121 -15.90 10.30 3.84
C VAL A 121 -16.61 8.98 3.53
N TYR A 122 -17.31 8.41 4.51
CA TYR A 122 -18.10 7.18 4.31
C TYR A 122 -19.25 7.39 3.33
N ALA A 123 -19.98 8.50 3.43
CA ALA A 123 -21.13 8.78 2.56
C ALA A 123 -20.74 8.91 1.07
N GLU A 124 -19.51 9.34 0.78
CA GLU A 124 -18.98 9.46 -0.58
C GLU A 124 -18.22 8.20 -1.05
N GLY A 125 -18.08 7.19 -0.19
CA GLY A 125 -17.39 5.94 -0.52
C GLY A 125 -15.87 6.10 -0.69
N ASN A 126 -15.27 7.13 -0.10
CA ASN A 126 -13.83 7.41 -0.19
C ASN A 126 -13.03 6.76 0.94
N ILE A 127 -13.38 5.53 1.33
CA ILE A 127 -12.75 4.85 2.44
C ILE A 127 -12.75 3.34 2.25
N ASP A 128 -11.63 2.72 2.59
CA ASP A 128 -11.55 1.27 2.69
C ASP A 128 -12.05 0.82 4.07
N GLU A 129 -13.28 0.33 4.11
CA GLU A 129 -13.92 -0.21 5.32
C GLU A 129 -13.21 -1.46 5.87
N MET A 130 -12.40 -2.15 5.07
CA MET A 130 -11.57 -3.25 5.56
C MET A 130 -10.43 -2.76 6.45
N CYS A 131 -10.04 -1.50 6.30
CA CYS A 131 -9.00 -0.85 7.09
C CYS A 131 -9.57 -0.12 8.31
N ALA A 132 -10.59 0.74 8.12
CA ALA A 132 -11.16 1.56 9.21
C ALA A 132 -12.34 0.92 9.96
N GLY A 133 -12.90 -0.18 9.44
CA GLY A 133 -14.22 -0.67 9.84
C GLY A 133 -15.36 0.12 9.19
N THR A 134 -16.59 -0.29 9.45
CA THR A 134 -17.80 0.38 8.92
C THR A 134 -18.10 1.67 9.70
N TRP A 135 -18.88 2.58 9.12
CA TRP A 135 -19.33 3.78 9.83
C TRP A 135 -20.08 3.49 11.15
N PRO A 136 -20.95 2.47 11.25
CA PRO A 136 -21.48 1.99 12.53
C PRO A 136 -20.40 1.66 13.56
N ARG A 137 -19.35 0.93 13.17
CA ARG A 137 -18.22 0.61 14.06
C ARG A 137 -17.53 1.88 14.55
N VAL A 138 -17.26 2.81 13.65
CA VAL A 138 -16.62 4.10 14.00
C VAL A 138 -17.47 4.93 14.96
N GLN A 139 -18.80 4.98 14.78
CA GLN A 139 -19.70 5.68 15.71
C GLN A 139 -19.65 5.08 17.13
N VAL A 140 -19.56 3.75 17.24
CA VAL A 140 -19.40 3.07 18.52
C VAL A 140 -18.04 3.40 19.13
N ASP A 141 -16.97 3.29 18.34
CA ASP A 141 -15.60 3.51 18.83
C ASP A 141 -15.35 4.97 19.23
N LEU A 142 -16.07 5.94 18.65
CA LEU A 142 -16.09 7.36 19.08
C LEU A 142 -17.05 7.65 20.25
N GLY A 143 -17.82 6.65 20.71
CA GLY A 143 -18.82 6.82 21.77
C GLY A 143 -20.05 7.65 21.37
N LEU A 144 -20.32 7.80 20.07
CA LEU A 144 -21.50 8.51 19.54
C LEU A 144 -22.79 7.69 19.68
N LYS A 145 -22.66 6.35 19.62
CA LYS A 145 -23.75 5.38 19.69
C LYS A 145 -23.30 4.12 20.45
N ALA A 146 -24.27 3.31 20.89
CA ALA A 146 -24.01 1.99 21.45
C ALA A 146 -24.10 0.90 20.38
N GLU A 147 -23.43 -0.24 20.58
CA GLU A 147 -23.55 -1.39 19.67
C GLU A 147 -25.01 -1.87 19.52
N SER A 148 -25.84 -1.70 20.56
CA SER A 148 -27.26 -2.05 20.55
C SER A 148 -28.13 -1.18 19.62
N ASP A 149 -27.58 -0.08 19.11
CA ASP A 149 -28.28 0.81 18.16
C ASP A 149 -28.22 0.28 16.72
N PHE A 150 -27.51 -0.83 16.48
CA PHE A 150 -27.23 -1.40 15.17
C PHE A 150 -27.57 -2.89 15.11
N GLU A 151 -27.91 -3.36 13.92
CA GLU A 151 -28.03 -4.79 13.65
C GLU A 151 -26.65 -5.40 13.37
N PRO A 152 -26.42 -6.71 13.63
CA PRO A 152 -25.12 -7.33 13.38
C PRO A 152 -24.60 -7.17 11.95
N ASP A 153 -25.49 -7.08 10.96
CA ASP A 153 -25.11 -6.92 9.56
C ASP A 153 -24.59 -5.50 9.24
N ASP A 154 -24.92 -4.48 10.05
CA ASP A 154 -24.42 -3.10 9.92
C ASP A 154 -22.91 -2.98 10.15
N PHE A 155 -22.31 -3.98 10.80
CA PHE A 155 -20.87 -4.07 11.01
C PHE A 155 -20.13 -4.82 9.89
N VAL A 156 -20.85 -5.33 8.88
CA VAL A 156 -20.25 -6.02 7.73
C VAL A 156 -19.88 -4.98 6.67
N PRO A 157 -18.60 -4.90 6.25
CA PRO A 157 -18.19 -4.00 5.19
C PRO A 157 -18.96 -4.21 3.88
N GLU A 158 -19.18 -3.13 3.14
CA GLU A 158 -19.97 -3.19 1.91
C GLU A 158 -19.34 -4.14 0.88
N SER A 159 -18.01 -4.16 0.76
CA SER A 159 -17.28 -5.09 -0.12
C SER A 159 -17.56 -6.58 0.20
N ILE A 160 -17.77 -6.90 1.48
CA ILE A 160 -18.12 -8.26 1.93
C ILE A 160 -19.60 -8.56 1.66
N ARG A 161 -20.48 -7.56 1.79
CA ARG A 161 -21.90 -7.70 1.44
C ARG A 161 -22.08 -7.94 -0.06
N GLU A 162 -21.38 -7.17 -0.89
CA GLU A 162 -21.34 -7.34 -2.33
C GLU A 162 -20.83 -8.73 -2.72
N LEU A 163 -19.72 -9.18 -2.11
CA LEU A 163 -19.18 -10.51 -2.33
C LEU A 163 -20.19 -11.61 -1.93
N ARG A 164 -20.86 -11.45 -0.79
CA ARG A 164 -21.89 -12.40 -0.31
C ARG A 164 -23.08 -12.45 -1.27
N ALA A 165 -23.52 -11.32 -1.79
CA ALA A 165 -24.62 -11.24 -2.76
C ALA A 165 -24.24 -11.86 -4.12
N ALA A 166 -22.96 -11.76 -4.51
CA ALA A 166 -22.43 -12.35 -5.73
C ALA A 166 -22.12 -13.86 -5.62
N LEU A 167 -21.89 -14.37 -4.40
CA LEU A 167 -21.42 -15.73 -4.16
C LEU A 167 -22.31 -16.82 -4.80
N PRO A 168 -23.65 -16.79 -4.71
CA PRO A 168 -24.50 -17.80 -5.36
C PRO A 168 -24.36 -17.83 -6.88
N GLN A 169 -24.08 -16.66 -7.50
CA GLN A 169 -23.89 -16.57 -8.95
C GLN A 169 -22.54 -17.14 -9.37
N LEU A 170 -21.49 -16.93 -8.55
CA LEU A 170 -20.17 -17.52 -8.76
C LEU A 170 -20.20 -19.04 -8.59
N GLU A 171 -20.92 -19.54 -7.58
CA GLU A 171 -21.12 -20.98 -7.37
C GLU A 171 -21.86 -21.61 -8.56
N ALA A 172 -22.98 -21.03 -8.98
CA ALA A 172 -23.73 -21.49 -10.16
C ALA A 172 -22.88 -21.46 -11.44
N PHE A 173 -22.06 -20.42 -11.64
CA PHE A 173 -21.14 -20.34 -12.76
C PHE A 173 -20.05 -21.42 -12.70
N SER A 174 -19.50 -21.70 -11.51
CA SER A 174 -18.51 -22.75 -11.30
C SER A 174 -19.09 -24.15 -11.56
N GLU A 175 -20.33 -24.40 -11.13
CA GLU A 175 -21.05 -25.65 -11.38
C GLU A 175 -21.31 -25.84 -12.88
N TRP A 176 -21.72 -24.77 -13.56
CA TRP A 176 -21.89 -24.79 -15.02
C TRP A 176 -20.58 -25.04 -15.78
N LEU A 177 -19.47 -24.43 -15.37
CA LEU A 177 -18.14 -24.71 -15.95
C LEU A 177 -17.72 -26.16 -15.72
N ASN A 178 -17.98 -26.70 -14.52
CA ASN A 178 -17.71 -28.09 -14.21
C ASN A 178 -18.59 -29.04 -15.04
N ASP A 179 -19.87 -28.73 -15.25
CA ASP A 179 -20.76 -29.48 -16.12
C ASP A 179 -20.26 -29.46 -17.57
N LEU A 180 -19.85 -28.31 -18.11
CA LEU A 180 -19.22 -28.21 -19.43
C LEU A 180 -17.94 -29.05 -19.56
N SER A 181 -17.10 -29.06 -18.52
CA SER A 181 -15.86 -29.84 -18.51
C SER A 181 -16.12 -31.35 -18.40
N ASN A 182 -17.19 -31.75 -17.72
CA ASN A 182 -17.56 -33.15 -17.50
C ASN A 182 -18.43 -33.72 -18.63
N GLN A 183 -19.13 -32.86 -19.38
CA GLN A 183 -19.82 -33.21 -20.61
C GLN A 183 -18.82 -33.37 -21.76
N GLY A 184 -18.07 -34.47 -21.73
CA GLY A 184 -17.16 -34.85 -22.81
C GLY A 184 -17.81 -34.70 -24.20
N LYS A 185 -17.30 -33.75 -24.99
CA LYS A 185 -17.61 -33.52 -26.41
C LYS A 185 -19.09 -33.25 -26.72
N VAL A 186 -19.69 -32.21 -26.15
CA VAL A 186 -20.93 -31.65 -26.74
C VAL A 186 -20.56 -30.61 -27.80
N SER A 187 -20.85 -30.93 -29.07
CA SER A 187 -20.70 -30.00 -30.19
C SER A 187 -21.49 -28.71 -29.89
N ALA A 188 -20.89 -27.54 -30.14
CA ALA A 188 -21.47 -26.21 -29.95
C ALA A 188 -22.85 -26.03 -30.64
N VAL A 189 -23.19 -26.91 -31.59
CA VAL A 189 -24.48 -26.95 -32.29
C VAL A 189 -25.63 -27.45 -31.40
N LYS A 190 -25.36 -28.19 -30.31
CA LYS A 190 -26.40 -28.81 -29.46
C LYS A 190 -26.69 -28.07 -28.15
N SER A 191 -25.87 -27.10 -27.76
CA SER A 191 -25.97 -26.44 -26.45
C SER A 191 -26.90 -25.23 -26.41
N GLY A 192 -27.60 -24.90 -27.50
CA GLY A 192 -28.58 -23.80 -27.51
C GLY A 192 -27.99 -22.41 -27.25
N LEU A 193 -26.67 -22.25 -27.42
CA LEU A 193 -26.03 -20.94 -27.44
C LEU A 193 -26.68 -20.08 -28.54
N PRO A 194 -26.98 -18.80 -28.29
CA PRO A 194 -27.34 -17.86 -29.34
C PRO A 194 -26.06 -17.47 -30.10
N LEU A 195 -25.48 -18.45 -30.79
CA LEU A 195 -24.44 -18.21 -31.77
C LEU A 195 -25.14 -17.96 -33.10
N ASP A 196 -25.08 -16.71 -33.55
CA ASP A 196 -25.44 -16.35 -34.91
C ASP A 196 -24.40 -16.98 -35.86
N LEU A 197 -24.71 -18.19 -36.32
CA LEU A 197 -23.86 -18.94 -37.23
C LEU A 197 -23.74 -18.27 -38.60
N ASP A 198 -24.71 -17.44 -38.99
CA ASP A 198 -24.66 -16.67 -40.22
C ASP A 198 -23.65 -15.50 -40.09
N ALA A 199 -23.55 -14.89 -38.91
CA ALA A 199 -22.49 -13.92 -38.60
C ALA A 199 -21.09 -14.55 -38.70
N LEU A 200 -20.90 -15.77 -38.19
CA LEU A 200 -19.64 -16.51 -38.28
C LEU A 200 -19.31 -17.05 -39.68
N ALA A 201 -20.32 -17.37 -40.50
CA ALA A 201 -20.12 -17.86 -41.86
C ALA A 201 -19.76 -16.75 -42.86
N SER A 202 -20.08 -15.49 -42.53
CA SER A 202 -19.79 -14.33 -43.38
C SER A 202 -18.36 -13.78 -43.22
N GLU A 203 -17.69 -14.10 -42.12
CA GLU A 203 -16.28 -13.77 -41.93
C GLU A 203 -15.41 -14.95 -42.35
N THR A 204 -14.87 -14.87 -43.57
CA THR A 204 -13.67 -15.67 -43.89
C THR A 204 -12.60 -15.34 -42.85
N PRO A 205 -12.18 -16.30 -42.00
CA PRO A 205 -11.12 -16.02 -41.05
C PRO A 205 -9.88 -15.60 -41.85
N ALA A 206 -9.30 -14.46 -41.50
CA ALA A 206 -8.05 -14.03 -42.08
C ALA A 206 -7.05 -15.18 -41.92
N LYS A 207 -6.54 -15.70 -43.04
CA LYS A 207 -5.52 -16.75 -43.03
C LYS A 207 -4.39 -16.31 -42.10
N PHE A 208 -4.11 -17.13 -41.10
CA PHE A 208 -2.97 -16.93 -40.22
C PHE A 208 -1.70 -16.87 -41.10
N GLY A 209 -1.12 -15.67 -41.25
CA GLY A 209 0.10 -15.45 -42.03
C GLY A 209 0.04 -14.47 -43.22
N GLN A 210 -1.03 -13.71 -43.47
CA GLN A 210 -1.06 -12.73 -44.59
C GLN A 210 -1.37 -11.26 -44.23
N GLY A 211 -1.30 -10.87 -42.96
CA GLY A 211 -1.34 -9.46 -42.55
C GLY A 211 0.06 -8.87 -42.39
N SER A 212 0.47 -7.97 -43.29
CA SER A 212 1.73 -7.21 -43.20
C SER A 212 1.73 -6.27 -41.99
N LEU A 213 2.37 -6.65 -40.89
CA LEU A 213 2.95 -5.68 -39.97
C LEU A 213 4.35 -5.32 -40.48
N LYS A 214 4.47 -4.15 -41.11
CA LYS A 214 5.78 -3.52 -41.34
C LYS A 214 6.40 -3.19 -39.98
N ALA A 215 7.33 -4.01 -39.53
CA ALA A 215 8.25 -3.64 -38.47
C ALA A 215 9.19 -2.52 -38.96
N PRO A 216 9.48 -1.47 -38.17
CA PRO A 216 10.63 -0.61 -38.42
C PRO A 216 11.91 -1.43 -38.35
N LYS A 217 12.79 -1.28 -39.35
CA LYS A 217 14.07 -2.00 -39.45
C LYS A 217 14.98 -1.67 -38.25
N PRO A 218 15.48 -2.66 -37.49
CA PRO A 218 16.73 -2.50 -36.78
C PRO A 218 17.88 -2.58 -37.78
N SER A 219 18.73 -1.57 -37.80
CA SER A 219 19.99 -1.58 -38.54
C SER A 219 20.93 -2.64 -37.97
N SER A 220 21.36 -3.58 -38.80
CA SER A 220 22.36 -4.60 -38.46
C SER A 220 23.72 -3.97 -38.10
N PRO A 221 24.46 -4.51 -37.13
CA PRO A 221 25.89 -4.25 -37.00
C PRO A 221 26.66 -5.12 -38.00
N THR A 222 27.56 -4.48 -38.73
CA THR A 222 28.54 -5.11 -39.61
C THR A 222 29.61 -5.86 -38.80
N GLN A 223 29.88 -7.08 -39.25
CA GLN A 223 30.95 -8.03 -38.87
C GLN A 223 32.35 -7.34 -39.00
N VAL A 224 33.40 -7.58 -38.19
CA VAL A 224 34.42 -8.67 -38.33
C VAL A 224 35.67 -8.33 -37.44
N GLN A 225 36.29 -9.36 -36.81
CA GLN A 225 37.69 -9.58 -36.34
C GLN A 225 38.41 -8.53 -35.45
N GLY A 226 39.25 -8.86 -34.46
CA GLY A 226 39.91 -10.10 -34.02
C GLY A 226 41.14 -9.76 -33.14
N PHE A 227 41.71 -10.80 -32.51
CA PHE A 227 43.03 -10.88 -31.84
C PHE A 227 43.26 -10.20 -30.47
N GLY A 228 43.80 -10.98 -29.51
CA GLY A 228 44.44 -10.42 -28.31
C GLY A 228 44.57 -11.37 -27.12
N SER A 229 45.35 -12.43 -27.28
CA SER A 229 45.88 -13.32 -26.23
C SER A 229 46.55 -12.60 -25.05
N GLY A 230 46.47 -13.19 -23.84
CA GLY A 230 47.47 -12.97 -22.79
C GLY A 230 46.95 -13.17 -21.38
N GLY A 231 47.10 -14.39 -20.84
CA GLY A 231 46.86 -14.66 -19.42
C GLY A 231 47.98 -14.15 -18.51
N THR A 232 47.72 -14.07 -17.21
CA THR A 232 48.35 -14.90 -16.16
C THR A 232 48.00 -14.40 -14.75
N GLN A 233 47.86 -15.39 -13.88
CA GLN A 233 47.94 -15.46 -12.41
C GLN A 233 48.54 -14.26 -11.66
N ALA A 234 47.98 -13.91 -10.50
CA ALA A 234 48.48 -14.35 -9.18
C ALA A 234 48.09 -13.41 -8.02
N ALA A 235 47.88 -14.05 -6.87
CA ALA A 235 48.23 -13.62 -5.51
C ALA A 235 47.44 -12.48 -4.81
N SER A 236 46.68 -12.89 -3.79
CA SER A 236 46.54 -12.11 -2.54
C SER A 236 47.91 -11.91 -1.87
N PRO A 237 48.07 -10.89 -1.02
CA PRO A 237 48.05 -11.22 0.41
C PRO A 237 47.42 -10.16 1.33
N SER A 238 46.89 -10.69 2.44
CA SER A 238 46.55 -10.03 3.70
C SER A 238 47.75 -9.40 4.43
N LYS A 239 47.51 -8.33 5.22
CA LYS A 239 48.05 -8.03 6.59
C LYS A 239 47.52 -6.64 7.03
N LYS A 240 46.64 -6.51 8.03
CA LYS A 240 46.85 -6.47 9.50
C LYS A 240 48.02 -5.58 9.97
N PHE A 241 47.71 -4.58 10.80
CA PHE A 241 48.39 -4.04 12.00
C PHE A 241 47.68 -2.70 12.34
N SER A 242 47.41 -2.23 13.56
CA SER A 242 47.40 -2.75 14.94
C SER A 242 46.91 -1.62 15.87
N LYS A 243 46.35 -2.02 17.02
CA LYS A 243 45.98 -1.24 18.20
C LYS A 243 47.01 -0.19 18.67
N LYS A 244 46.51 0.90 19.27
CA LYS A 244 47.12 1.46 20.49
C LYS A 244 46.07 2.11 21.41
N SER A 245 46.08 1.63 22.65
CA SER A 245 45.39 2.15 23.83
C SER A 245 46.22 3.20 24.56
N SER A 246 45.58 4.15 25.26
CA SER A 246 45.91 4.71 26.60
C SER A 246 45.18 6.06 26.78
N LYS A 247 44.83 6.63 27.93
CA LYS A 247 44.55 6.23 29.34
C LYS A 247 44.24 7.56 30.08
N LYS A 248 43.20 7.59 30.94
CA LYS A 248 43.00 8.47 32.13
C LYS A 248 43.07 10.01 32.02
N LYS A 249 42.03 10.70 32.54
CA LYS A 249 42.03 11.29 33.91
C LYS A 249 40.68 11.89 34.35
N LYS A 250 40.31 11.57 35.60
CA LYS A 250 39.35 12.26 36.49
C LYS A 250 39.60 13.77 36.59
N LYS A 251 38.53 14.56 36.82
CA LYS A 251 38.53 15.60 37.88
C LYS A 251 37.10 15.98 38.32
N LYS A 252 36.83 15.75 39.61
CA LYS A 252 35.83 16.44 40.44
C LYS A 252 36.20 17.93 40.59
N LYS A 253 35.17 18.79 40.73
CA LYS A 253 35.03 20.03 41.53
C LYS A 253 33.84 20.78 40.91
N LYS A 254 32.82 21.25 41.61
CA LYS A 254 32.62 21.64 43.01
C LYS A 254 31.23 21.21 43.45
#